data_AF-A0A812Z6K5-F1
#
_entry.id   AF-A0A812Z6K5-F1
#
_cell.length_a   1.000
_cell.length_b   1.000
_cell.length_c   1.000
_cell.angle_alpha   90.00
_cell.angle_beta   90.00
_cell.angle_gamma   90.00
#
_symmetry.space_group_name_H-M   'P 1'
#
loop_
_entity.id
_entity.type
_entity.pdbx_description
1 polymer ?
#
loop_
_entity_poly.entity_id
_entity_poly.type
_entity_poly.pdbx_seq_one_letter_code
_entity_poly.pdbx_strand_id
1 'polypeptide(L)'
;ASARRIHPAASHRYGLRGRVARFAAAGAGMPTLHVGLVGYGLVGQELVGQMCAAAPKLEKEIGVRIEIAAVSRSRTMALLPAGTASFTEWPESQEEAADLKKLGQHVVDLAAASGGRALIVDNTASDAPAELYEAWLLAGADVATPNKRAGSGPMPRYEKIMEASRKSGARFLYEATVGAGLPVVGPLQALLRAGDEVDTVEGIFSGTLSYIFNTWKPGVKFSEVVKEAKDKGFTEPDPRDDLGGTDVQRKVTILAREIGLKIEL
;
A
#
# COMPACT_ATOMS: atom_id res chain seq x y z
N ALA A 1 -46.10 7.84 -29.35
CA ALA A 1 -46.36 8.95 -28.40
C ALA A 1 -46.23 8.37 -27.00
N SER A 2 -45.37 8.80 -26.09
CA SER A 2 -44.68 10.06 -25.87
C SER A 2 -43.29 9.75 -25.28
N ALA A 3 -42.24 10.20 -25.96
CA ALA A 3 -40.88 10.16 -25.46
C ALA A 3 -40.68 11.33 -24.47
N ARG A 4 -40.45 11.04 -23.19
CA ARG A 4 -40.00 12.05 -22.23
C ARG A 4 -38.49 12.21 -22.37
N ARG A 5 -38.10 13.36 -22.93
CA ARG A 5 -36.72 13.86 -22.95
C ARG A 5 -36.27 14.11 -21.51
N ILE A 6 -35.19 13.44 -21.10
CA ILE A 6 -34.43 13.82 -19.91
C ILE A 6 -33.37 14.82 -20.41
N HIS A 7 -33.52 16.08 -20.00
CA HIS A 7 -32.49 17.10 -20.22
C HIS A 7 -31.27 16.81 -19.31
N PRO A 8 -30.04 17.07 -19.77
CA PRO A 8 -28.85 16.88 -18.96
C PRO A 8 -28.77 17.97 -17.90
N ALA A 9 -29.03 17.61 -16.64
CA ALA A 9 -28.76 18.48 -15.51
C ALA A 9 -27.24 18.55 -15.29
N ALA A 10 -26.75 19.79 -15.33
CA ALA A 10 -25.45 20.30 -14.91
C ALA A 10 -24.48 19.31 -14.22
N SER A 11 -23.29 19.23 -14.81
CA SER A 11 -22.07 18.66 -14.27
C SER A 11 -21.87 18.94 -12.78
N HIS A 12 -22.32 18.00 -11.94
CA HIS A 12 -21.96 17.95 -10.54
C HIS A 12 -20.50 17.50 -10.46
N ARG A 13 -19.60 18.48 -10.29
CA ARG A 13 -18.26 18.24 -9.75
C ARG A 13 -18.45 17.55 -8.41
N TYR A 14 -18.07 16.28 -8.32
CA TYR A 14 -17.93 15.59 -7.04
C TYR A 14 -16.94 16.37 -6.19
N GLY A 15 -17.47 17.22 -5.31
CA GLY A 15 -16.69 17.93 -4.32
C GLY A 15 -16.22 16.93 -3.27
N LEU A 16 -14.99 16.47 -3.41
CA LEU A 16 -14.16 15.99 -2.30
C LEU A 16 -13.90 17.17 -1.34
N ARG A 17 -14.94 17.65 -0.68
CA ARG A 17 -14.86 18.51 0.52
C ARG A 17 -15.09 17.63 1.75
N GLY A 18 -14.32 16.55 1.85
CA GLY A 18 -14.20 15.75 3.06
C GLY A 18 -12.86 16.08 3.72
N ARG A 19 -12.86 17.06 4.64
CA ARG A 19 -11.75 17.39 5.56
C ARG A 19 -10.33 17.33 4.97
N VAL A 20 -10.03 18.26 4.05
CA VAL A 20 -8.72 18.93 4.15
C VAL A 20 -8.85 19.81 5.39
N ALA A 21 -8.39 19.31 6.54
CA ALA A 21 -8.16 20.20 7.67
C ALA A 21 -7.27 21.32 7.14
N ARG A 22 -7.80 22.55 7.14
CA ARG A 22 -7.03 23.73 6.77
C ARG A 22 -5.82 23.74 7.70
N PHE A 23 -4.65 23.45 7.15
CA PHE A 23 -3.37 23.65 7.80
C PHE A 23 -3.18 25.16 7.99
N ALA A 24 -3.73 25.66 9.08
CA ALA A 24 -3.54 27.03 9.52
C ALA A 24 -3.63 27.04 11.05
N ALA A 25 -2.73 26.31 11.70
CA ALA A 25 -2.25 26.73 12.99
C ALA A 25 -1.30 27.91 12.71
N ALA A 26 -1.72 29.12 13.07
CA ALA A 26 -0.91 30.32 12.95
C ALA A 26 0.43 30.09 13.68
N GLY A 27 1.52 30.01 12.92
CA GLY A 27 2.89 29.82 13.44
C GLY A 27 3.58 28.48 13.10
N ALA A 28 2.87 27.49 12.54
CA ALA A 28 3.48 26.22 12.14
C ALA A 28 4.07 26.32 10.71
N GLY A 29 5.23 25.70 10.49
CA GLY A 29 5.84 25.58 9.17
C GLY A 29 4.95 24.85 8.16
N MET A 30 5.44 24.66 6.93
CA MET A 30 4.72 23.93 5.90
C MET A 30 4.34 22.52 6.40
N PRO A 31 3.11 22.04 6.14
CA PRO A 31 2.72 20.67 6.44
C PRO A 31 3.70 19.66 5.84
N THR A 32 4.31 18.83 6.69
CA THR A 32 5.28 17.82 6.28
C THR A 32 4.75 16.41 6.53
N LEU A 33 4.93 15.54 5.54
CA LEU A 33 4.75 14.10 5.64
C LEU A 33 6.13 13.44 5.75
N HIS A 34 6.41 12.87 6.93
CA HIS A 34 7.63 12.12 7.21
C HIS A 34 7.41 10.65 6.86
N VAL A 35 8.28 10.09 6.02
CA VAL A 35 8.08 8.78 5.43
C VAL A 35 9.19 7.82 5.82
N GLY A 36 8.83 6.73 6.50
CA GLY A 36 9.70 5.60 6.76
C GLY A 36 9.45 4.48 5.76
N LEU A 37 10.46 4.08 5.00
CA LEU A 37 10.34 2.96 4.08
C LEU A 37 10.92 1.68 4.65
N VAL A 38 10.08 0.67 4.79
CA VAL A 38 10.48 -0.69 5.12
C VAL A 38 10.57 -1.50 3.84
N GLY A 39 11.79 -1.89 3.45
CA GLY A 39 12.04 -2.61 2.21
C GLY A 39 12.42 -1.72 1.03
N TYR A 40 13.70 -1.33 0.96
CA TYR A 40 14.31 -0.59 -0.15
C TYR A 40 14.81 -1.52 -1.29
N GLY A 41 13.92 -2.42 -1.74
CA GLY A 41 14.11 -3.29 -2.91
C GLY A 41 13.54 -2.66 -4.18
N LEU A 42 13.20 -3.47 -5.19
CA LEU A 42 12.66 -3.00 -6.47
C LEU A 42 11.47 -2.03 -6.31
N VAL A 43 10.43 -2.46 -5.57
CA VAL A 43 9.23 -1.64 -5.33
C VAL A 43 9.55 -0.41 -4.49
N GLY A 44 10.37 -0.56 -3.44
CA GLY A 44 10.74 0.56 -2.57
C GLY A 44 11.57 1.63 -3.27
N GLN A 45 12.49 1.24 -4.15
CA GLN A 45 13.30 2.15 -4.97
C GLN A 45 12.43 2.93 -5.95
N GLU A 46 11.55 2.22 -6.67
CA GLU A 46 10.62 2.87 -7.60
C GLU A 46 9.69 3.85 -6.87
N LEU A 47 9.15 3.47 -5.71
CA LEU A 47 8.33 4.34 -4.88
C LEU A 47 9.08 5.61 -4.47
N VAL A 48 10.33 5.51 -3.98
CA VAL A 48 11.13 6.69 -3.64
C VAL A 48 11.33 7.58 -4.86
N GLY A 49 11.70 7.00 -6.00
CA GLY A 49 11.88 7.74 -7.25
C GLY A 49 10.63 8.54 -7.60
N GLN A 50 9.45 7.90 -7.55
CA GLN A 50 8.17 8.57 -7.80
C GLN A 50 7.85 9.65 -6.78
N MET A 51 8.11 9.41 -5.48
CA MET A 51 7.88 10.39 -4.42
C MET A 51 8.76 11.63 -4.58
N CYS A 52 10.06 11.46 -4.82
CA CYS A 52 10.99 12.56 -5.06
C CYS A 52 10.63 13.34 -6.34
N ALA A 53 10.23 12.65 -7.41
CA ALA A 53 9.79 13.32 -8.64
C ALA A 53 8.48 14.12 -8.45
N ALA A 54 7.56 13.62 -7.61
CA ALA A 54 6.29 14.28 -7.33
C ALA A 54 6.40 15.42 -6.29
N ALA A 55 7.39 15.37 -5.40
CA ALA A 55 7.50 16.28 -4.25
C ALA A 55 7.43 17.78 -4.62
N PRO A 56 8.15 18.30 -5.64
CA PRO A 56 8.06 19.72 -6.01
C PRO A 56 6.65 20.15 -6.45
N LYS A 57 5.93 19.25 -7.13
CA LYS A 57 4.55 19.49 -7.57
C LYS A 57 3.59 19.49 -6.39
N LEU A 58 3.72 18.52 -5.48
CA LEU A 58 2.88 18.41 -4.29
C LEU A 58 3.09 19.59 -3.33
N GLU A 59 4.32 20.04 -3.14
CA GLU A 59 4.65 21.24 -2.37
C GLU A 59 4.01 22.48 -2.99
N LYS A 60 4.14 22.67 -4.31
CA LYS A 60 3.59 23.82 -5.02
C LYS A 60 2.05 23.85 -5.09
N GLU A 61 1.42 22.73 -5.40
CA GLU A 61 -0.01 22.68 -5.71
C GLU A 61 -0.89 22.37 -4.49
N ILE A 62 -0.38 21.57 -3.56
CA ILE A 62 -1.13 21.08 -2.39
C ILE A 62 -0.60 21.70 -1.09
N GLY A 63 0.61 22.24 -1.08
CA GLY A 63 1.23 22.83 0.11
C GLY A 63 1.70 21.78 1.11
N VAL A 64 2.10 20.59 0.63
CA VAL A 64 2.61 19.49 1.47
C VAL A 64 4.03 19.15 1.05
N ARG A 65 4.94 19.13 2.02
CA ARG A 65 6.30 18.62 1.86
C ARG A 65 6.36 17.14 2.17
N ILE A 66 7.15 16.40 1.40
CA ILE A 66 7.47 15.00 1.66
C ILE A 66 8.94 14.91 2.07
N GLU A 67 9.21 14.26 3.19
CA GLU A 67 10.56 14.02 3.69
C GLU A 67 10.75 12.52 3.93
N ILE A 68 11.81 11.95 3.39
CA ILE A 68 12.19 10.56 3.70
C ILE A 68 12.90 10.60 5.05
N ALA A 69 12.27 10.03 6.07
CA ALA A 69 12.74 10.04 7.45
C ALA A 69 13.61 8.82 7.77
N ALA A 70 13.35 7.68 7.11
CA ALA A 70 14.13 6.47 7.29
C ALA A 70 13.93 5.50 6.12
N VAL A 71 14.92 4.64 5.91
CA VAL A 71 14.86 3.54 4.92
C VAL A 71 15.45 2.27 5.52
N SER A 72 14.89 1.10 5.17
CA SER A 72 15.45 -0.19 5.59
C SER A 72 15.48 -1.24 4.49
N ARG A 73 16.45 -2.13 4.59
CA ARG A 73 16.54 -3.43 3.92
C ARG A 73 16.31 -4.54 4.96
N SER A 74 16.44 -5.79 4.55
CA SER A 74 16.21 -6.94 5.43
C SER A 74 17.15 -7.01 6.65
N ARG A 75 18.36 -6.46 6.55
CA ARG A 75 19.40 -6.54 7.60
C ARG A 75 19.85 -5.21 8.13
N THR A 76 19.71 -4.15 7.34
CA THR A 76 20.27 -2.83 7.64
C THR A 76 19.24 -1.74 7.40
N MET A 77 19.44 -0.59 8.04
CA MET A 77 18.60 0.58 7.90
C MET A 77 19.42 1.86 8.03
N ALA A 78 18.83 2.98 7.68
CA ALA A 78 19.37 4.30 7.94
C ALA A 78 18.26 5.24 8.42
N LEU A 79 18.55 5.98 9.48
CA LEU A 79 17.70 7.06 9.99
C LEU A 79 18.21 8.37 9.42
N LEU A 80 17.31 9.12 8.78
CA LEU A 80 17.65 10.35 8.06
C LEU A 80 17.26 11.57 8.90
N PRO A 81 18.04 12.66 8.83
CA PRO A 81 17.70 13.89 9.53
C PRO A 81 16.44 14.54 8.95
N ALA A 82 15.82 15.44 9.72
CA ALA A 82 14.73 16.28 9.22
C ALA A 82 15.18 17.09 7.98
N GLY A 83 14.27 17.32 7.05
CA GLY A 83 14.53 18.09 5.83
C GLY A 83 15.10 17.28 4.66
N THR A 84 15.25 15.96 4.78
CA THR A 84 15.67 15.09 3.66
C THR A 84 14.57 14.97 2.61
N ALA A 85 14.50 15.96 1.73
CA ALA A 85 13.53 16.06 0.63
C ALA A 85 13.97 15.29 -0.64
N SER A 86 15.24 14.89 -0.73
CA SER A 86 15.79 14.11 -1.83
C SER A 86 16.48 12.86 -1.29
N PHE A 87 16.13 11.72 -1.85
CA PHE A 87 16.79 10.44 -1.59
C PHE A 87 17.02 9.76 -2.93
N THR A 88 18.28 9.71 -3.37
CA THR A 88 18.65 9.16 -4.68
C THR A 88 19.41 7.85 -4.56
N GLU A 89 20.11 7.65 -3.45
CA GLU A 89 21.00 6.52 -3.23
C GLU A 89 20.97 6.06 -1.78
N TRP A 90 21.39 4.81 -1.57
CA TRP A 90 21.45 4.23 -0.23
C TRP A 90 22.55 4.91 0.60
N PRO A 91 22.25 5.38 1.82
CA PRO A 91 23.18 6.18 2.62
C PRO A 91 24.16 5.29 3.40
N GLU A 92 25.20 4.78 2.73
CA GLU A 92 26.18 3.86 3.34
C GLU A 92 26.82 4.41 4.64
N SER A 93 27.01 5.73 4.73
CA SER A 93 27.62 6.39 5.89
C SER A 93 26.71 6.46 7.13
N GLN A 94 25.42 6.17 6.98
CA GLN A 94 24.41 6.20 8.04
C GLN A 94 23.81 4.81 8.29
N GLU A 95 24.41 3.78 7.70
CA GLU A 95 23.92 2.40 7.78
C GLU A 95 24.14 1.81 9.18
N GLU A 96 23.07 1.27 9.74
CA GLU A 96 23.08 0.51 10.99
C GLU A 96 22.24 -0.77 10.87
N ALA A 97 22.32 -1.66 11.86
CA ALA A 97 21.51 -2.88 11.88
C ALA A 97 20.01 -2.55 11.88
N ALA A 98 19.22 -3.31 11.11
CA ALA A 98 17.79 -3.07 10.99
C ALA A 98 17.06 -3.27 12.33
N ASP A 99 16.44 -2.20 12.80
CA ASP A 99 15.49 -2.19 13.91
C ASP A 99 14.25 -1.41 13.50
N LEU A 100 13.22 -2.16 13.09
CA LEU A 100 11.98 -1.56 12.60
C LEU A 100 11.19 -0.83 13.69
N LYS A 101 11.40 -1.15 14.97
CA LYS A 101 10.78 -0.40 16.07
C LYS A 101 11.44 0.98 16.20
N LYS A 102 12.76 1.02 16.19
CA LYS A 102 13.54 2.27 16.19
C LYS A 102 13.22 3.12 14.95
N LEU A 103 13.10 2.50 13.78
CA LEU A 103 12.67 3.17 12.55
C LEU A 103 11.31 3.84 12.72
N GLY A 104 10.29 3.08 13.15
CA GLY A 104 8.95 3.62 13.33
C GLY A 104 8.89 4.76 14.34
N GLN A 105 9.61 4.62 15.46
CA GLN A 105 9.72 5.66 16.48
C GLN A 105 10.34 6.96 15.92
N HIS A 106 11.45 6.84 15.17
CA HIS A 106 12.11 7.98 14.54
C HIS A 106 11.17 8.77 13.62
N VAL A 107 10.37 8.09 12.80
CA VAL A 107 9.40 8.76 11.91
C VAL A 107 8.30 9.46 12.70
N VAL A 108 7.80 8.85 13.76
CA VAL A 108 6.80 9.45 14.65
C VAL A 108 7.37 10.67 15.37
N ASP A 109 8.60 10.61 15.85
CA ASP A 109 9.27 11.71 16.55
C ASP A 109 9.48 12.92 15.63
N LEU A 110 9.92 12.70 14.40
CA LEU A 110 10.07 13.78 13.41
C LEU A 110 8.71 14.42 13.07
N ALA A 111 7.65 13.63 12.93
CA ALA A 111 6.31 14.14 12.70
C ALA A 111 5.81 14.96 13.89
N ALA A 112 6.00 14.49 15.12
CA ALA A 112 5.63 15.22 16.32
C ALA A 112 6.39 16.56 16.44
N ALA A 113 7.71 16.53 16.19
CA ALA A 113 8.56 17.71 16.28
C ALA A 113 8.19 18.80 15.25
N SER A 114 7.78 18.41 14.04
CA SER A 114 7.40 19.37 12.99
C SER A 114 5.90 19.72 12.98
N GLY A 115 5.08 19.10 13.84
CA GLY A 115 3.62 19.14 13.73
C GLY A 115 3.09 18.52 12.42
N GLY A 116 3.86 17.62 11.81
CA GLY A 116 3.57 16.93 10.56
C GLY A 116 2.80 15.62 10.76
N ARG A 117 2.85 14.73 9.76
CA ARG A 117 2.32 13.36 9.84
C ARG A 117 3.41 12.33 9.60
N ALA A 118 3.31 11.20 10.29
CA ALA A 118 4.14 10.03 10.06
C ALA A 118 3.43 9.06 9.10
N LEU A 119 4.18 8.54 8.13
CA LEU A 119 3.76 7.46 7.25
C LEU A 119 4.86 6.39 7.22
N ILE A 120 4.51 5.15 7.51
CA ILE A 120 5.39 4.01 7.31
C ILE A 120 4.88 3.24 6.10
N VAL A 121 5.76 3.01 5.12
CA VAL A 121 5.43 2.21 3.94
C VAL A 121 6.20 0.90 3.99
N ASP A 122 5.49 -0.22 4.11
CA ASP A 122 6.09 -1.56 4.08
C ASP A 122 5.98 -2.17 2.68
N ASN A 123 7.10 -2.19 1.96
CA ASN A 123 7.25 -2.76 0.63
C ASN A 123 7.85 -4.18 0.66
N THR A 124 7.72 -4.90 1.78
CA THR A 124 8.23 -6.27 1.92
C THR A 124 7.16 -7.31 1.66
N ALA A 125 7.57 -8.58 1.64
CA ALA A 125 6.69 -9.76 1.64
C ALA A 125 6.85 -10.58 2.93
N SER A 126 7.17 -9.92 4.05
CA SER A 126 7.53 -10.55 5.34
C SER A 126 6.46 -10.33 6.40
N ASP A 127 6.33 -11.27 7.34
CA ASP A 127 5.49 -11.09 8.53
C ASP A 127 6.09 -10.10 9.53
N ALA A 128 7.43 -9.94 9.55
CA ALA A 128 8.11 -9.16 10.59
C ALA A 128 7.66 -7.68 10.69
N PRO A 129 7.48 -6.92 9.59
CA PRO A 129 6.91 -5.58 9.68
C PRO A 129 5.42 -5.59 10.02
N ALA A 130 4.65 -6.57 9.52
CA ALA A 130 3.22 -6.67 9.78
C ALA A 130 2.90 -6.87 11.28
N GLU A 131 3.78 -7.52 12.04
CA GLU A 131 3.68 -7.60 13.52
C GLU A 131 3.80 -6.24 14.22
N LEU A 132 4.34 -5.21 13.57
CA LEU A 132 4.54 -3.88 14.15
C LEU A 132 3.45 -2.87 13.75
N TYR A 133 2.56 -3.22 12.83
CA TYR A 133 1.55 -2.29 12.32
C TYR A 133 0.61 -1.79 13.42
N GLU A 134 0.18 -2.66 14.33
CA GLU A 134 -0.64 -2.27 15.50
C GLU A 134 0.06 -1.16 16.30
N ALA A 135 1.33 -1.37 16.64
CA ALA A 135 2.11 -0.41 17.42
C ALA A 135 2.31 0.92 16.69
N TRP A 136 2.64 0.88 15.39
CA TRP A 136 2.82 2.08 14.57
C TRP A 136 1.52 2.89 14.42
N LEU A 137 0.41 2.20 14.16
CA LEU A 137 -0.90 2.84 14.05
C LEU A 137 -1.32 3.48 15.39
N LEU A 138 -1.12 2.79 16.52
CA LEU A 138 -1.41 3.34 17.85
C LEU A 138 -0.51 4.54 18.20
N ALA A 139 0.72 4.58 17.69
CA ALA A 139 1.61 5.73 17.81
C ALA A 139 1.23 6.90 16.88
N GLY A 140 0.18 6.76 16.06
CA GLY A 140 -0.33 7.81 15.17
C GLY A 140 0.31 7.84 13.78
N ALA A 141 1.16 6.86 13.44
CA ALA A 141 1.69 6.73 12.09
C ALA A 141 0.66 6.07 11.17
N ASP A 142 0.39 6.69 10.02
CA ASP A 142 -0.30 6.01 8.93
C ASP A 142 0.60 4.85 8.43
N VAL A 143 -0.01 3.74 7.98
CA VAL A 143 0.70 2.61 7.39
C VAL A 143 0.19 2.38 5.98
N ALA A 144 1.08 2.32 4.99
CA ALA A 144 0.76 1.94 3.62
C ALA A 144 1.54 0.68 3.20
N THR A 145 0.92 -0.25 2.48
CA THR A 145 1.63 -1.50 2.14
C THR A 145 1.08 -2.26 0.93
N PRO A 146 1.93 -2.83 0.06
CA PRO A 146 1.60 -3.96 -0.81
C PRO A 146 1.72 -5.34 -0.12
N ASN A 147 2.16 -5.38 1.14
CA ASN A 147 2.41 -6.61 1.87
C ASN A 147 1.10 -7.32 2.26
N LYS A 148 0.75 -8.33 1.45
CA LYS A 148 -0.44 -9.16 1.66
C LYS A 148 -0.44 -9.88 3.01
N ARG A 149 0.71 -10.05 3.69
CA ARG A 149 0.81 -10.79 4.96
C ARG A 149 -0.06 -10.16 6.05
N ALA A 150 -0.20 -8.83 6.07
CA ALA A 150 -1.05 -8.16 7.04
C ALA A 150 -2.54 -8.54 6.87
N GLY A 151 -3.06 -8.41 5.65
CA GLY A 151 -4.48 -8.66 5.36
C GLY A 151 -4.87 -10.13 5.21
N SER A 152 -3.93 -11.01 4.82
CA SER A 152 -4.18 -12.45 4.61
C SER A 152 -3.59 -13.37 5.69
N GLY A 153 -2.90 -12.80 6.68
CA GLY A 153 -2.31 -13.55 7.78
C GLY A 153 -3.30 -13.87 8.90
N PRO A 154 -2.79 -14.23 10.10
CA PRO A 154 -3.62 -14.64 11.22
C PRO A 154 -4.74 -13.63 11.53
N MET A 155 -5.97 -14.12 11.72
CA MET A 155 -7.13 -13.26 11.98
C MET A 155 -6.92 -12.31 13.18
N PRO A 156 -6.36 -12.76 14.34
CA PRO A 156 -6.14 -11.86 15.47
C PRO A 156 -5.21 -10.68 15.16
N ARG A 157 -4.20 -10.89 14.29
CA ARG A 157 -3.30 -9.82 13.86
C ARG A 157 -4.03 -8.80 12.99
N TYR A 158 -4.82 -9.27 12.03
CA TYR A 158 -5.63 -8.40 11.18
C TYR A 158 -6.64 -7.57 12.00
N GLU A 159 -7.37 -8.20 12.93
CA GLU A 159 -8.34 -7.51 13.79
C GLU A 159 -7.68 -6.40 14.62
N LYS A 160 -6.50 -6.68 15.20
CA LYS A 160 -5.71 -5.69 15.95
C LYS A 160 -5.27 -4.52 15.09
N ILE A 161 -4.79 -4.76 13.86
CA ILE A 161 -4.42 -3.69 12.92
C ILE A 161 -5.61 -2.79 12.61
N MET A 162 -6.76 -3.40 12.29
CA MET A 162 -7.98 -2.66 11.97
C MET A 162 -8.51 -1.89 13.18
N GLU A 163 -8.44 -2.47 14.37
CA GLU A 163 -8.83 -1.81 15.62
C GLU A 163 -7.90 -0.65 15.98
N ALA A 164 -6.58 -0.83 15.84
CA ALA A 164 -5.59 0.22 16.07
C ALA A 164 -5.84 1.42 15.15
N SER A 165 -6.08 1.19 13.86
CA SER A 165 -6.43 2.24 12.89
C SER A 165 -7.69 3.01 13.31
N ARG A 166 -8.74 2.30 13.78
CA ARG A 166 -9.96 2.96 14.30
C ARG A 166 -9.72 3.77 15.57
N LYS A 167 -8.92 3.25 16.51
CA LYS A 167 -8.67 3.88 17.82
C LYS A 167 -7.82 5.13 17.72
N SER A 168 -6.74 5.10 16.93
CA SER A 168 -5.82 6.23 16.82
C SER A 168 -6.25 7.26 15.77
N GLY A 169 -7.08 6.86 14.81
CA GLY A 169 -7.41 7.67 13.64
C GLY A 169 -6.30 7.68 12.56
N ALA A 170 -5.20 6.94 12.78
CA ALA A 170 -4.21 6.67 11.75
C ALA A 170 -4.78 5.70 10.72
N ARG A 171 -4.36 5.84 9.46
CA ARG A 171 -4.91 5.09 8.33
C ARG A 171 -4.06 3.86 8.03
N PHE A 172 -4.70 2.72 7.88
CA PHE A 172 -4.12 1.54 7.25
C PHE A 172 -4.53 1.49 5.77
N LEU A 173 -3.55 1.57 4.86
CA LEU A 173 -3.73 1.69 3.42
C LEU A 173 -3.06 0.49 2.72
N TYR A 174 -3.81 -0.28 1.95
CA TYR A 174 -3.33 -1.55 1.41
C TYR A 174 -3.82 -1.83 0.00
N GLU A 175 -4.04 -0.78 -0.79
CA GLU A 175 -4.49 -0.86 -2.18
C GLU A 175 -3.65 -1.82 -3.02
N ALA A 176 -2.31 -1.67 -2.95
CA ALA A 176 -1.38 -2.44 -3.76
C ALA A 176 -1.29 -3.93 -3.40
N THR A 177 -2.03 -4.39 -2.38
CA THR A 177 -2.09 -5.83 -2.03
C THR A 177 -2.91 -6.63 -3.04
N VAL A 178 -3.89 -6.00 -3.70
CA VAL A 178 -4.79 -6.64 -4.68
C VAL A 178 -4.91 -5.75 -5.91
N GLY A 179 -4.73 -6.33 -7.10
CA GLY A 179 -4.81 -5.55 -8.35
C GLY A 179 -3.55 -4.75 -8.69
N ALA A 180 -2.51 -4.78 -7.84
CA ALA A 180 -1.26 -4.05 -8.02
C ALA A 180 -1.50 -2.53 -8.19
N GLY A 181 -1.44 -2.01 -9.41
CA GLY A 181 -1.74 -0.61 -9.72
C GLY A 181 -3.21 -0.33 -10.04
N LEU A 182 -4.06 -1.37 -10.15
CA LEU A 182 -5.48 -1.21 -10.40
C LEU A 182 -6.21 -0.84 -9.11
N PRO A 183 -7.11 0.16 -9.13
CA PRO A 183 -7.96 0.46 -7.99
C PRO A 183 -8.98 -0.67 -7.79
N VAL A 184 -8.84 -1.43 -6.71
CA VAL A 184 -9.71 -2.53 -6.31
C VAL A 184 -10.20 -2.33 -4.88
N VAL A 185 -9.28 -2.16 -3.92
CA VAL A 185 -9.61 -2.09 -2.49
C VAL A 185 -10.35 -0.77 -2.19
N GLY A 186 -9.84 0.35 -2.69
CA GLY A 186 -10.44 1.68 -2.50
C GLY A 186 -11.87 1.78 -3.03
N PRO A 187 -12.14 1.38 -4.29
CA PRO A 187 -13.51 1.30 -4.81
C PRO A 187 -14.42 0.39 -3.98
N LEU A 188 -13.93 -0.78 -3.56
CA LEU A 188 -14.70 -1.70 -2.71
C LEU A 188 -15.05 -1.05 -1.37
N GLN A 189 -14.08 -0.42 -0.71
CA GLN A 189 -14.30 0.34 0.52
C GLN A 189 -15.28 1.51 0.33
N ALA A 190 -15.29 2.14 -0.84
CA ALA A 190 -16.21 3.23 -1.15
C ALA A 190 -17.66 2.74 -1.22
N LEU A 191 -17.91 1.59 -1.86
CA LEU A 191 -19.23 0.94 -1.89
C LEU A 191 -19.71 0.62 -0.47
N LEU A 192 -18.87 -0.05 0.32
CA LEU A 192 -19.20 -0.42 1.70
C LEU A 192 -19.48 0.81 2.58
N ARG A 193 -18.73 1.91 2.40
CA ARG A 193 -18.96 3.17 3.12
C ARG A 193 -20.23 3.89 2.67
N ALA A 194 -20.68 3.68 1.44
CA ALA A 194 -21.95 4.21 0.94
C ALA A 194 -23.16 3.43 1.49
N GLY A 195 -22.93 2.25 2.10
CA GLY A 195 -23.96 1.38 2.62
C GLY A 195 -24.40 0.29 1.64
N ASP A 196 -23.66 0.08 0.54
CA ASP A 196 -23.92 -1.01 -0.38
C ASP A 196 -23.54 -2.36 0.24
N GLU A 197 -24.32 -3.40 -0.08
CA GLU A 197 -23.99 -4.78 0.22
C GLU A 197 -23.35 -5.44 -1.00
N VAL A 198 -22.15 -5.99 -0.83
CA VAL A 198 -21.40 -6.64 -1.91
C VAL A 198 -21.75 -8.12 -1.92
N ASP A 199 -22.51 -8.54 -2.93
CA ASP A 199 -22.91 -9.94 -3.10
C ASP A 199 -21.75 -10.82 -3.60
N THR A 200 -21.04 -10.36 -4.63
CA THR A 200 -20.02 -11.17 -5.32
C THR A 200 -18.82 -10.33 -5.76
N VAL A 201 -17.61 -10.90 -5.62
CA VAL A 201 -16.36 -10.36 -6.17
C VAL A 201 -15.70 -11.41 -7.05
N GLU A 202 -15.59 -11.12 -8.34
CA GLU A 202 -15.00 -12.02 -9.35
C GLU A 202 -13.88 -11.32 -10.12
N GLY A 203 -12.85 -12.07 -10.49
CA GLY A 203 -11.75 -11.52 -11.25
C GLY A 203 -10.58 -12.47 -11.46
N ILE A 204 -9.65 -12.04 -12.30
CA ILE A 204 -8.37 -12.72 -12.54
C ILE A 204 -7.34 -12.12 -11.59
N PHE A 205 -6.96 -12.89 -10.57
CA PHE A 205 -6.07 -12.41 -9.51
C PHE A 205 -4.59 -12.77 -9.72
N SER A 206 -4.24 -13.52 -10.77
CA SER A 206 -2.84 -13.84 -11.12
C SER A 206 -2.57 -13.61 -12.60
N GLY A 207 -1.59 -12.75 -12.89
CA GLY A 207 -1.12 -12.51 -14.26
C GLY A 207 -0.46 -13.74 -14.86
N THR A 208 0.34 -14.46 -14.07
CA THR A 208 1.05 -15.67 -14.49
C THR A 208 0.09 -16.80 -14.85
N LEU A 209 -0.89 -17.09 -13.99
CA LEU A 209 -1.90 -18.11 -14.28
C LEU A 209 -2.76 -17.71 -15.48
N SER A 210 -3.14 -16.44 -15.56
CA SER A 210 -3.87 -15.91 -16.72
C SER A 210 -3.10 -16.13 -18.01
N TYR A 211 -1.80 -15.80 -18.04
CA TYR A 211 -0.97 -16.03 -19.20
C TYR A 211 -0.93 -17.52 -19.57
N ILE A 212 -0.56 -18.38 -18.62
CA ILE A 212 -0.41 -19.82 -18.86
C ILE A 212 -1.70 -20.42 -19.42
N PHE A 213 -2.85 -20.15 -18.79
CA PHE A 213 -4.13 -20.75 -19.22
C PHE A 213 -4.68 -20.13 -20.52
N ASN A 214 -4.39 -18.86 -20.82
CA ASN A 214 -4.77 -18.25 -22.10
C ASN A 214 -3.86 -18.70 -23.26
N THR A 215 -2.60 -19.08 -22.96
CA THR A 215 -1.65 -19.57 -23.96
C THR A 215 -1.77 -21.07 -24.19
N TRP A 216 -2.21 -21.84 -23.20
CA TRP A 216 -2.30 -23.29 -23.31
C TRP A 216 -3.40 -23.73 -24.28
N LYS A 217 -3.03 -24.55 -25.27
CA LYS A 217 -3.91 -25.05 -26.33
C LYS A 217 -3.86 -26.57 -26.43
N PRO A 218 -4.93 -27.21 -26.94
CA PRO A 218 -4.91 -28.64 -27.24
C PRO A 218 -3.70 -29.02 -28.10
N GLY A 219 -3.03 -30.12 -27.74
CA GLY A 219 -1.83 -30.60 -28.45
C GLY A 219 -0.50 -30.03 -27.96
N VAL A 220 -0.49 -29.01 -27.10
CA VAL A 220 0.72 -28.46 -26.47
C VAL A 220 0.88 -29.01 -25.05
N LYS A 221 2.09 -29.43 -24.67
CA LYS A 221 2.34 -29.88 -23.30
C LYS A 221 2.28 -28.69 -22.35
N PHE A 222 1.58 -28.84 -21.23
CA PHE A 222 1.50 -27.80 -20.20
C PHE A 222 2.89 -27.32 -19.74
N SER A 223 3.84 -28.24 -19.59
CA SER A 223 5.23 -27.93 -19.21
C SER A 223 5.95 -27.01 -20.20
N GLU A 224 5.61 -27.06 -21.49
CA GLU A 224 6.21 -26.18 -22.51
C GLU A 224 5.72 -24.74 -22.33
N VAL A 225 4.42 -24.55 -22.06
CA VAL A 225 3.84 -23.23 -21.79
C VAL A 225 4.39 -22.61 -20.50
N VAL A 226 4.51 -23.42 -19.44
CA VAL A 226 5.13 -22.96 -18.17
C VAL A 226 6.58 -22.55 -18.39
N LYS A 227 7.34 -23.32 -19.17
CA LYS A 227 8.72 -22.97 -19.51
C LYS A 227 8.78 -21.66 -20.31
N GLU A 228 7.90 -21.49 -21.30
CA GLU A 228 7.82 -20.25 -22.07
C GLU A 228 7.47 -19.04 -21.18
N ALA A 229 6.53 -19.19 -20.26
CA ALA A 229 6.17 -18.14 -19.30
C ALA A 229 7.37 -17.76 -18.42
N LYS A 230 8.15 -18.75 -17.96
CA LYS A 230 9.38 -18.52 -17.20
C LYS A 230 10.45 -17.81 -18.04
N ASP A 231 10.68 -18.26 -19.27
CA ASP A 231 11.67 -17.68 -20.17
C ASP A 231 11.35 -16.21 -20.51
N LYS A 232 10.05 -15.84 -20.51
CA LYS A 232 9.55 -14.47 -20.67
C LYS A 232 9.55 -13.64 -19.37
N GLY A 233 9.90 -14.23 -18.23
CA GLY A 233 9.87 -13.57 -16.93
C GLY A 233 8.47 -13.33 -16.37
N PHE A 234 7.46 -14.10 -16.79
CA PHE A 234 6.11 -14.02 -16.24
C PHE A 234 5.93 -14.85 -14.95
N THR A 235 6.84 -15.76 -14.65
CA THR A 235 6.81 -16.55 -13.41
C THR A 235 7.86 -16.03 -12.44
N GLU A 236 7.71 -16.40 -11.16
CA GLU A 236 8.81 -16.39 -10.20
C GLU A 236 9.95 -17.34 -10.63
N PRO A 237 11.15 -17.25 -10.03
CA PRO A 237 12.26 -18.16 -10.33
C PRO A 237 11.88 -19.64 -10.26
N ASP A 238 10.97 -19.98 -9.33
CA ASP A 238 10.27 -21.27 -9.27
C ASP A 238 8.79 -21.11 -9.65
N PRO A 239 8.36 -21.59 -10.84
CA PRO A 239 6.97 -21.48 -11.29
C PRO A 239 5.94 -22.14 -10.36
N ARG A 240 6.37 -23.02 -9.45
CA ARG A 240 5.47 -23.66 -8.48
C ARG A 240 4.85 -22.65 -7.52
N ASP A 241 5.53 -21.54 -7.26
CA ASP A 241 5.02 -20.49 -6.37
C ASP A 241 3.77 -19.81 -6.96
N ASP A 242 3.74 -19.62 -8.28
CA ASP A 242 2.58 -19.11 -9.01
C ASP A 242 1.49 -20.19 -9.17
N LEU A 243 1.90 -21.39 -9.57
CA LEU A 243 0.99 -22.52 -9.84
C LEU A 243 0.30 -23.04 -8.57
N GLY A 244 0.92 -22.89 -7.41
CA GLY A 244 0.35 -23.27 -6.12
C GLY A 244 -0.85 -22.40 -5.71
N GLY A 245 -1.09 -21.26 -6.38
CA GLY A 245 -2.27 -20.43 -6.15
C GLY A 245 -2.26 -19.64 -4.83
N THR A 246 -1.22 -19.77 -4.00
CA THR A 246 -1.11 -19.08 -2.70
C THR A 246 -1.26 -17.57 -2.82
N ASP A 247 -0.70 -16.95 -3.89
CA ASP A 247 -0.87 -15.51 -4.12
C ASP A 247 -2.33 -15.13 -4.42
N VAL A 248 -3.03 -15.96 -5.21
CA VAL A 248 -4.47 -15.80 -5.47
C VAL A 248 -5.27 -15.94 -4.18
N GLN A 249 -5.00 -16.98 -3.39
CA GLN A 249 -5.68 -17.20 -2.12
C GLN A 249 -5.52 -15.99 -1.18
N ARG A 250 -4.30 -15.40 -1.09
CA ARG A 250 -4.05 -14.20 -0.28
C ARG A 250 -4.89 -13.01 -0.75
N LYS A 251 -4.93 -12.75 -2.06
CA LYS A 251 -5.70 -11.64 -2.65
C LYS A 251 -7.19 -11.80 -2.38
N VAL A 252 -7.72 -13.00 -2.60
CA VAL A 252 -9.14 -13.31 -2.34
C VAL A 252 -9.45 -13.23 -0.84
N THR A 253 -8.54 -13.68 0.02
CA THR A 253 -8.68 -13.55 1.50
C THR A 253 -8.80 -12.10 1.94
N ILE A 254 -7.99 -11.22 1.35
CA ILE A 254 -8.06 -9.78 1.64
C ILE A 254 -9.43 -9.23 1.22
N LEU A 255 -9.89 -9.50 -0.01
CA LEU A 255 -11.19 -9.01 -0.49
C LEU A 255 -12.37 -9.58 0.30
N ALA A 256 -12.32 -10.87 0.66
CA ALA A 256 -13.33 -11.51 1.49
C ALA A 256 -13.43 -10.86 2.87
N ARG A 257 -12.29 -10.52 3.49
CA ARG A 257 -12.25 -9.78 4.76
C ARG A 257 -12.77 -8.36 4.61
N GLU A 258 -12.50 -7.68 3.49
CA GLU A 258 -13.08 -6.35 3.21
C GLU A 258 -14.61 -6.38 3.21
N ILE A 259 -15.23 -7.41 2.64
CA ILE A 259 -16.69 -7.57 2.62
C ILE A 259 -17.25 -8.19 3.91
N GLY A 260 -16.44 -8.32 4.97
CA GLY A 260 -16.87 -8.74 6.31
C GLY A 260 -16.81 -10.23 6.59
N LEU A 261 -16.26 -11.06 5.69
CA LEU A 261 -16.10 -12.48 5.92
C LEU A 261 -14.92 -12.77 6.85
N LYS A 262 -15.13 -13.64 7.84
CA LYS A 262 -14.08 -14.08 8.78
C LYS A 262 -13.38 -15.34 8.27
N ILE A 263 -12.54 -15.19 7.26
CA ILE A 263 -11.80 -16.30 6.66
C ILE A 263 -10.30 -16.22 6.90
N GLU A 264 -9.64 -17.38 6.84
CA GLU A 264 -8.21 -17.57 7.04
C GLU A 264 -7.69 -18.58 6.01
N LEU A 265 -6.38 -18.55 5.74
CA LEU A 265 -5.72 -19.41 4.75
C LEU A 265 -5.44 -20.81 5.28
#